data_AF-A0A2S6H708-F1
#
_entry.id   AF-A0A2S6H708-F1
#
_cell.length_a   1.000
_cell.length_b   1.000
_cell.length_c   1.000
_cell.angle_alpha   90.00
_cell.angle_beta   90.00
_cell.angle_gamma   90.00
#
_symmetry.space_group_name_H-M   'P 1'
#
loop_
_entity.id
_entity.type
_entity.pdbx_description
1 polymer ?
#
loop_
_entity_poly.entity_id
_entity_poly.type
_entity_poly.pdbx_seq_one_letter_code
_entity_poly.pdbx_strand_id
1 'polypeptide(L)'
;MKVSVQILIGMTLIVLTACSTQEIKQDAQPIPAVDKAPAMAPGSSPMSGQNPPLTLAKDDKTLNLMRIMDGGACKNDYQGAKGIFLIYADPADVERIRHEQGTKIFGDFENKIQLFATEALQKAINETNLGEDPFSLGADEAQEKLAKQLFNNFRSSVADAVKLFKQETTLTLDIVPFAPSFIFYQQGCEATHLEPEI
;
A
#
# COMPACT_ATOMS: atom_id res chain seq x y z
N MET A 1 -39.96 47.75 -9.59
CA MET A 1 -41.03 47.28 -8.68
C MET A 1 -40.38 46.18 -7.85
N LYS A 2 -40.04 46.25 -6.55
CA LYS A 2 -40.72 46.69 -5.31
C LYS A 2 -42.06 46.00 -5.05
N VAL A 3 -42.22 45.59 -3.78
CA VAL A 3 -43.31 44.83 -3.09
C VAL A 3 -43.00 43.33 -3.05
N SER A 4 -42.53 42.68 -1.97
CA SER A 4 -42.81 42.69 -0.51
C SER A 4 -44.14 42.03 -0.10
N VAL A 5 -44.17 41.47 1.13
CA VAL A 5 -45.26 40.82 1.92
C VAL A 5 -45.02 39.31 2.07
N GLN A 6 -44.29 38.85 3.10
CA GLN A 6 -44.59 38.69 4.54
C GLN A 6 -45.26 37.33 4.90
N ILE A 7 -44.48 36.44 5.52
CA ILE A 7 -44.56 35.94 6.92
C ILE A 7 -45.59 34.83 7.13
N LEU A 8 -45.11 33.65 7.54
CA LEU A 8 -45.71 32.92 8.65
C LEU A 8 -44.66 32.09 9.39
N ILE A 9 -44.62 32.37 10.68
CA ILE A 9 -43.75 31.85 11.73
C ILE A 9 -44.11 30.40 12.04
N GLY A 10 -43.09 29.56 12.19
CA GLY A 10 -43.20 28.23 12.79
C GLY A 10 -41.97 27.95 13.66
N MET A 11 -41.99 28.45 14.90
CA MET A 11 -41.28 27.83 16.04
C MET A 11 -41.73 26.36 16.07
N THR A 12 -40.88 25.35 16.19
CA THR A 12 -40.13 24.84 17.37
C THR A 12 -39.72 23.42 16.91
N LEU A 13 -38.66 22.70 17.31
CA LEU A 13 -38.11 22.44 18.63
C LEU A 13 -36.81 21.66 18.36
N ILE A 14 -35.67 22.15 18.86
CA ILE A 14 -34.38 21.46 18.77
C ILE A 14 -34.43 20.34 19.81
N VAL A 15 -34.60 19.10 19.38
CA VAL A 15 -34.43 17.93 20.26
C VAL A 15 -32.95 17.59 20.27
N LEU A 16 -32.25 18.14 21.26
CA LEU A 16 -30.92 17.68 21.66
C LEU A 16 -31.07 16.24 22.17
N THR A 17 -30.73 15.25 21.34
CA THR A 17 -30.52 13.88 21.80
C THR A 17 -29.20 13.85 22.58
N ALA A 18 -29.25 14.24 23.85
CA ALA A 18 -28.22 13.89 24.80
C ALA A 18 -28.33 12.38 25.07
N CYS A 19 -27.42 11.60 24.50
CA CYS A 19 -27.23 10.22 24.91
C CYS A 19 -26.81 10.22 26.38
N SER A 20 -27.75 9.85 27.25
CA SER A 20 -27.50 9.52 28.65
C SER A 20 -26.57 8.31 28.67
N THR A 21 -25.32 8.52 29.03
CA THR A 21 -24.38 7.44 29.34
C THR A 21 -24.86 6.80 30.65
N GLN A 22 -25.48 5.63 30.53
CA GLN A 22 -25.76 4.78 31.68
C GLN A 22 -24.42 4.19 32.15
N GLU A 23 -23.92 4.63 33.31
CA GLU A 23 -22.81 3.95 33.96
C GLU A 23 -23.28 2.58 34.46
N ILE A 24 -22.97 1.54 33.68
CA ILE A 24 -23.08 0.16 34.13
C ILE A 24 -21.92 -0.08 35.09
N LYS A 25 -22.23 -0.14 36.39
CA LYS A 25 -21.35 -0.77 37.38
C LYS A 25 -21.14 -2.22 36.97
N GLN A 26 -19.94 -2.52 36.48
CA GLN A 26 -19.50 -3.88 36.24
C GLN A 26 -18.34 -4.16 37.19
N ASP A 27 -18.68 -4.67 38.37
CA ASP A 27 -17.75 -5.48 39.17
C ASP A 27 -17.40 -6.72 38.33
N ALA A 28 -16.28 -6.65 37.63
CA ALA A 28 -15.66 -7.78 36.97
C ALA A 28 -14.15 -7.68 37.19
N GLN A 29 -13.59 -8.78 37.71
CA GLN A 29 -12.20 -8.95 38.11
C GLN A 29 -11.19 -8.57 37.01
N PRO A 30 -9.94 -8.23 37.38
CA PRO A 30 -8.92 -7.84 36.41
C PRO A 30 -8.58 -9.03 35.50
N ILE A 31 -8.94 -8.93 34.22
CA ILE A 31 -8.44 -9.83 33.19
C ILE A 31 -7.00 -9.39 32.90
N PRO A 32 -5.99 -10.26 33.02
CA PRO A 32 -4.61 -9.90 32.69
C PRO A 32 -4.52 -9.51 31.21
N ALA A 33 -3.70 -8.49 30.93
CA ALA A 33 -3.45 -7.99 29.59
C ALA A 33 -3.11 -9.16 28.65
N VAL A 34 -3.89 -9.28 27.57
CA VAL A 34 -3.58 -10.20 26.48
C VAL A 34 -2.32 -9.67 25.80
N ASP A 35 -1.20 -10.26 26.19
CA ASP A 35 0.07 -10.19 25.49
C ASP A 35 -0.10 -10.74 24.06
N LYS A 36 0.41 -9.97 23.10
CA LYS A 36 0.60 -10.27 21.68
C LYS A 36 -0.67 -10.42 20.83
N ALA A 37 -0.85 -9.45 19.93
CA ALA A 37 -1.56 -9.66 18.68
C ALA A 37 -0.96 -10.90 17.97
N PRO A 38 -1.78 -11.83 17.43
CA PRO A 38 -1.27 -13.00 16.76
C PRO A 38 -0.39 -12.58 15.58
N ALA A 39 0.82 -13.13 15.51
CA ALA A 39 1.60 -13.06 14.27
C ALA A 39 0.76 -13.67 13.16
N MET A 40 0.47 -12.89 12.11
CA MET A 40 -0.17 -13.41 10.91
C MET A 40 0.67 -14.57 10.37
N ALA A 41 0.04 -15.74 10.23
CA ALA A 41 0.66 -16.86 9.55
C ALA A 41 0.98 -16.47 8.11
N PRO A 42 2.13 -16.90 7.54
CA PRO A 42 2.40 -16.68 6.14
C PRO A 42 1.42 -17.51 5.30
N GLY A 43 0.38 -16.88 4.77
CA GLY A 43 -0.55 -17.52 3.82
C GLY A 43 -2.04 -17.29 4.01
N SER A 44 -2.51 -16.41 4.90
CA SER A 44 -3.93 -16.05 4.93
C SER A 44 -4.20 -14.79 4.10
N SER A 45 -4.77 -14.96 2.90
CA SER A 45 -5.42 -13.89 2.12
C SER A 45 -6.64 -13.36 2.87
N PRO A 46 -6.72 -12.03 3.07
CA PRO A 46 -7.96 -11.38 2.67
C PRO A 46 -7.76 -10.40 1.50
N MET A 47 -8.79 -10.30 0.68
CA MET A 47 -8.95 -9.33 -0.40
C MET A 47 -9.24 -7.92 0.16
N SER A 48 -9.05 -6.90 -0.69
CA SER A 48 -9.39 -5.48 -0.56
C SER A 48 -9.91 -4.98 0.81
N GLY A 49 -9.16 -4.08 1.45
CA GLY A 49 -9.53 -3.45 2.73
C GLY A 49 -8.50 -3.61 3.86
N GLN A 50 -7.39 -4.31 3.60
CA GLN A 50 -6.27 -4.36 4.54
C GLN A 50 -5.41 -3.10 4.45
N ASN A 51 -5.09 -2.55 5.62
CA ASN A 51 -4.03 -1.56 5.72
C ASN A 51 -2.68 -2.23 5.44
N PRO A 52 -1.77 -1.57 4.71
CA PRO A 52 -0.40 -2.04 4.56
C PRO A 52 0.26 -2.30 5.92
N PRO A 53 1.04 -3.39 6.06
CA PRO A 53 1.81 -3.63 7.28
C PRO A 53 2.77 -2.47 7.55
N LEU A 54 2.81 -1.96 8.78
CA LEU A 54 3.71 -0.86 9.14
C LEU A 54 5.18 -1.29 9.21
N THR A 55 5.44 -2.59 9.29
CA THR A 55 6.79 -3.15 9.45
C THR A 55 7.01 -4.39 8.61
N LEU A 56 8.25 -4.63 8.20
CA LEU A 56 8.69 -5.81 7.46
C LEU A 56 9.98 -6.37 8.09
N ALA A 57 10.03 -7.68 8.33
CA ALA A 57 11.26 -8.35 8.78
C ALA A 57 12.14 -8.74 7.58
N LYS A 58 13.42 -8.33 7.59
CA LYS A 58 14.41 -8.64 6.54
C LYS A 58 15.82 -8.72 7.14
N ASP A 59 16.54 -9.81 6.87
CA ASP A 59 17.94 -10.02 7.30
C ASP A 59 18.18 -9.65 8.79
N ASP A 60 17.36 -10.21 9.69
CA ASP A 60 17.34 -9.93 11.14
C ASP A 60 17.03 -8.49 11.56
N LYS A 61 16.65 -7.62 10.62
CA LYS A 61 16.19 -6.24 10.86
C LYS A 61 14.68 -6.12 10.74
N THR A 62 14.12 -5.16 11.49
CA THR A 62 12.75 -4.69 11.30
C THR A 62 12.79 -3.37 10.53
N LEU A 63 12.29 -3.39 9.31
CA LEU A 63 12.16 -2.21 8.47
C LEU A 63 10.79 -1.57 8.71
N ASN A 64 10.71 -0.24 8.66
CA ASN A 64 9.48 0.52 8.81
C ASN A 64 8.96 0.98 7.45
N LEU A 65 7.64 0.98 7.28
CA LEU A 65 6.98 1.55 6.11
C LEU A 65 7.28 3.04 6.04
N MET A 66 7.99 3.46 5.00
CA MET A 66 8.36 4.86 4.78
C MET A 66 7.46 5.54 3.77
N ARG A 67 7.05 4.82 2.73
CA ARG A 67 6.30 5.37 1.60
C ARG A 67 5.42 4.30 0.98
N ILE A 68 4.24 4.72 0.55
CA ILE A 68 3.39 3.97 -0.37
C ILE A 68 3.53 4.64 -1.73
N MET A 69 3.83 3.86 -2.76
CA MET A 69 4.03 4.33 -4.12
C MET A 69 3.03 3.64 -5.04
N ASP A 70 2.26 4.41 -5.80
CA ASP A 70 1.44 3.87 -6.86
C ASP A 70 2.34 3.38 -8.00
N GLY A 71 1.96 2.27 -8.63
CA GLY A 71 2.64 1.75 -9.80
C GLY A 71 1.67 1.12 -10.77
N GLY A 72 1.93 1.31 -12.05
CA GLY A 72 1.17 0.70 -13.13
C GLY A 72 2.08 0.45 -14.32
N ALA A 73 1.87 -0.67 -15.00
CA ALA A 73 2.54 -0.96 -16.25
C ALA A 73 1.64 -1.77 -17.18
N CYS A 74 1.75 -1.47 -18.47
CA CYS A 74 1.08 -2.20 -19.54
C CYS A 74 2.09 -3.14 -20.21
N LYS A 75 1.70 -4.39 -20.40
CA LYS A 75 2.43 -5.36 -21.24
C LYS A 75 2.17 -5.09 -22.72
N ASN A 76 0.94 -4.69 -23.04
CA ASN A 76 0.44 -4.30 -24.36
C ASN A 76 -0.84 -3.48 -24.18
N ASP A 77 -1.50 -3.11 -25.28
CA ASP A 77 -2.71 -2.27 -25.27
C ASP A 77 -3.90 -2.90 -24.50
N TYR A 78 -3.88 -4.21 -24.26
CA TYR A 78 -4.98 -4.94 -23.62
C TYR A 78 -4.67 -5.38 -22.20
N GLN A 79 -3.39 -5.60 -21.89
CA GLN A 79 -2.96 -6.29 -20.67
C GLN A 79 -2.01 -5.44 -19.84
N GLY A 80 -2.23 -5.42 -18.54
CA GLY A 80 -1.32 -4.79 -17.58
C GLY A 80 -1.78 -4.99 -16.15
N ALA A 81 -1.16 -4.26 -15.24
CA ALA A 81 -1.64 -4.16 -13.87
C ALA A 81 -1.36 -2.78 -13.28
N LYS A 82 -2.18 -2.39 -12.32
CA LYS A 82 -1.98 -1.21 -11.46
C LYS A 82 -2.18 -1.62 -10.01
N GLY A 83 -1.40 -1.03 -9.10
CA GLY A 83 -1.50 -1.28 -7.67
C GLY A 83 -0.52 -0.40 -6.90
N ILE A 84 -0.33 -0.71 -5.63
CA ILE A 84 0.60 0.00 -4.75
C ILE A 84 1.79 -0.87 -4.37
N PHE A 85 2.93 -0.21 -4.19
CA PHE A 85 4.19 -0.76 -3.74
C PHE A 85 4.57 -0.09 -2.42
N LEU A 86 5.06 -0.89 -1.50
CA LEU A 86 5.40 -0.46 -0.15
C LEU A 86 6.92 -0.38 -0.04
N ILE A 87 7.41 0.79 0.32
CA ILE A 87 8.84 1.03 0.52
C ILE A 87 9.10 1.00 2.02
N TYR A 88 9.91 0.03 2.43
CA TYR A 88 10.33 -0.15 3.81
C TYR A 88 11.81 0.24 3.95
N ALA A 89 12.18 0.87 5.06
CA ALA A 89 13.58 1.18 5.35
C ALA A 89 13.96 0.93 6.82
N ASP A 90 15.24 0.67 7.06
CA ASP A 90 15.77 0.54 8.42
C ASP A 90 15.77 1.92 9.10
N PRO A 91 15.02 2.11 10.20
CA PRO A 91 14.97 3.39 10.89
C PRO A 91 16.35 3.85 11.39
N ALA A 92 17.25 2.93 11.76
CA ALA A 92 18.59 3.30 12.23
C ALA A 92 19.44 3.91 11.10
N ASP A 93 19.35 3.35 9.88
CA ASP A 93 20.01 3.91 8.71
C ASP A 93 19.43 5.28 8.33
N VAL A 94 18.11 5.44 8.39
CA VAL A 94 17.44 6.73 8.12
C VAL A 94 17.92 7.81 9.09
N GLU A 95 17.94 7.54 10.40
CA GLU A 95 18.39 8.52 11.39
C GLU A 95 19.87 8.88 11.21
N ARG A 96 20.73 7.88 10.98
CA ARG A 96 22.15 8.09 10.73
C ARG A 96 22.38 8.96 9.49
N ILE A 97 21.76 8.61 8.37
CA ILE A 97 21.91 9.38 7.11
C ILE A 97 21.37 10.79 7.27
N ARG A 98 20.24 10.98 7.98
CA ARG A 98 19.70 12.31 8.27
C ARG A 98 20.70 13.16 9.04
N HIS A 99 21.40 12.59 10.01
CA HIS A 99 22.41 13.29 10.80
C HIS A 99 23.68 13.59 9.98
N GLU A 100 24.15 12.64 9.18
CA GLU A 100 25.41 12.73 8.42
C GLU A 100 25.30 13.59 7.14
N GLN A 101 24.17 13.50 6.44
CA GLN A 101 24.00 14.04 5.08
C GLN A 101 22.86 15.08 4.98
N GLY A 102 22.08 15.25 6.05
CA GLY A 102 20.91 16.12 6.06
C GLY A 102 19.67 15.50 5.40
N THR A 103 18.53 16.20 5.49
CA THR A 103 17.23 15.68 5.02
C THR A 103 17.04 15.76 3.51
N LYS A 104 17.80 16.62 2.81
CA LYS A 104 17.61 16.85 1.37
C LYS A 104 17.91 15.62 0.52
N ILE A 105 18.83 14.76 0.98
CA ILE A 105 19.25 13.56 0.25
C ILE A 105 18.11 12.56 0.02
N PHE A 106 17.08 12.57 0.89
CA PHE A 106 15.96 11.64 0.77
C PHE A 106 15.08 11.93 -0.45
N GLY A 107 15.03 13.16 -0.95
CA GLY A 107 14.36 13.45 -2.24
C GLY A 107 15.05 12.76 -3.42
N ASP A 108 16.38 12.76 -3.43
CA ASP A 108 17.15 12.05 -4.46
C ASP A 108 16.99 10.52 -4.33
N PHE A 109 16.89 10.02 -3.09
CA PHE A 109 16.62 8.61 -2.83
C PHE A 109 15.25 8.20 -3.35
N GLU A 110 14.20 8.98 -3.08
CA GLU A 110 12.85 8.72 -3.57
C GLU A 110 12.82 8.66 -5.10
N ASN A 111 13.46 9.62 -5.78
CA ASN A 111 13.54 9.65 -7.25
C ASN A 111 14.24 8.40 -7.81
N LYS A 112 15.38 8.01 -7.22
CA LYS A 112 16.11 6.79 -7.62
C LYS A 112 15.25 5.55 -7.41
N ILE A 113 14.59 5.44 -6.25
CA ILE A 113 13.72 4.32 -5.91
C ILE A 113 12.56 4.19 -6.89
N GLN A 114 11.88 5.30 -7.16
CA GLN A 114 10.77 5.33 -8.12
C GLN A 114 11.20 4.88 -9.52
N LEU A 115 12.37 5.35 -9.98
CA LEU A 115 12.89 5.00 -11.30
C LEU A 115 13.10 3.49 -11.43
N PHE A 116 13.93 2.89 -10.58
CA PHE A 116 14.24 1.46 -10.72
C PHE A 116 13.03 0.57 -10.36
N ALA A 117 12.14 1.02 -9.47
CA ALA A 117 10.92 0.28 -9.16
C ALA A 117 9.93 0.27 -10.34
N THR A 118 9.83 1.39 -11.08
CA THR A 118 9.01 1.47 -12.31
C THR A 118 9.55 0.54 -13.39
N GLU A 119 10.87 0.52 -13.59
CA GLU A 119 11.53 -0.39 -14.52
C GLU A 119 11.33 -1.86 -14.13
N ALA A 120 11.51 -2.18 -12.84
CA ALA A 120 11.28 -3.52 -12.31
C ALA A 120 9.81 -3.96 -12.46
N LEU A 121 8.86 -3.04 -12.29
CA LEU A 121 7.43 -3.30 -12.52
C LEU A 121 7.15 -3.61 -13.98
N GLN A 122 7.66 -2.81 -14.91
CA GLN A 122 7.49 -3.07 -16.34
C GLN A 122 8.04 -4.44 -16.74
N LYS A 123 9.23 -4.80 -16.24
CA LYS A 123 9.82 -6.12 -16.47
C LYS A 123 8.96 -7.24 -15.89
N ALA A 124 8.51 -7.08 -14.65
CA ALA A 124 7.66 -8.05 -13.98
C ALA A 124 6.32 -8.27 -14.70
N ILE A 125 5.72 -7.21 -15.24
CA ILE A 125 4.49 -7.29 -16.03
C ILE A 125 4.73 -8.01 -17.35
N ASN A 126 5.85 -7.74 -18.03
CA ASN A 126 6.20 -8.45 -19.25
C ASN A 126 6.37 -9.96 -19.03
N GLU A 127 6.95 -10.34 -17.88
CA GLU A 127 7.14 -11.75 -17.47
C GLU A 127 5.86 -12.41 -16.94
N THR A 128 4.88 -11.65 -16.48
CA THR A 128 3.62 -12.18 -15.94
C THR A 128 2.70 -12.66 -17.06
N ASN A 129 2.08 -13.84 -16.87
CA ASN A 129 1.06 -14.32 -17.79
C ASN A 129 -0.30 -13.73 -17.41
N LEU A 130 -0.60 -12.57 -17.97
CA LEU A 130 -1.85 -11.83 -17.75
C LEU A 130 -3.05 -12.40 -18.53
N GLY A 131 -2.90 -13.54 -19.23
CA GLY A 131 -4.02 -14.21 -19.88
C GLY A 131 -5.04 -14.76 -18.88
N GLU A 132 -6.27 -15.01 -19.34
CA GLU A 132 -7.27 -15.72 -18.55
C GLU A 132 -6.77 -17.13 -18.20
N ASP A 133 -7.00 -17.56 -16.96
CA ASP A 133 -6.67 -18.91 -16.50
C ASP A 133 -7.91 -19.81 -16.60
N PRO A 134 -8.00 -20.69 -17.63
CA PRO A 134 -9.16 -21.54 -17.85
C PRO A 134 -9.30 -22.64 -16.79
N PHE A 135 -8.31 -22.80 -15.90
CA PHE A 135 -8.31 -23.80 -14.83
C PHE A 135 -8.58 -23.22 -13.44
N SER A 136 -8.77 -21.89 -13.33
CA SER A 136 -9.13 -21.26 -12.06
C SER A 136 -10.55 -21.66 -11.64
N LEU A 137 -10.76 -21.87 -10.33
CA LEU A 137 -12.08 -22.23 -9.79
C LEU A 137 -12.97 -20.99 -9.56
N GLY A 138 -12.44 -19.79 -9.85
CA GLY A 138 -13.14 -18.51 -9.74
C GLY A 138 -12.22 -17.31 -9.95
N ALA A 139 -12.81 -16.12 -10.07
CA ALA A 139 -12.08 -14.87 -10.31
C ALA A 139 -11.09 -14.54 -9.17
N ASP A 140 -11.48 -14.81 -7.92
CA ASP A 140 -10.65 -14.53 -6.75
C ASP A 140 -9.35 -15.35 -6.75
N GLU A 141 -9.45 -16.65 -7.09
CA GLU A 141 -8.28 -17.53 -7.19
C GLU A 141 -7.37 -17.12 -8.37
N ALA A 142 -7.97 -16.76 -9.51
CA ALA A 142 -7.22 -16.27 -10.67
C ALA A 142 -6.44 -14.98 -10.31
N GLN A 143 -7.08 -14.06 -9.59
CA GLN A 143 -6.46 -12.81 -9.16
C GLN A 143 -5.34 -13.05 -8.13
N GLU A 144 -5.54 -13.94 -7.16
CA GLU A 144 -4.49 -14.30 -6.20
C GLU A 144 -3.27 -14.90 -6.91
N LYS A 145 -3.51 -15.80 -7.88
CA LYS A 145 -2.44 -16.41 -8.68
C LYS A 145 -1.66 -15.37 -9.47
N LEU A 146 -2.34 -14.42 -10.11
CA LEU A 146 -1.70 -13.31 -10.83
C LEU A 146 -0.91 -12.40 -9.88
N ALA A 147 -1.49 -12.02 -8.74
CA ALA A 147 -0.80 -11.23 -7.71
C ALA A 147 0.47 -11.91 -7.22
N LYS A 148 0.43 -13.23 -7.00
CA LYS A 148 1.60 -14.02 -6.59
C LYS A 148 2.67 -14.11 -7.68
N GLN A 149 2.27 -14.26 -8.95
CA GLN A 149 3.21 -14.24 -10.07
C GLN A 149 3.89 -12.88 -10.19
N LEU A 150 3.11 -11.79 -10.22
CA LEU A 150 3.62 -10.44 -10.27
C LEU A 150 4.56 -10.15 -9.09
N PHE A 151 4.18 -10.56 -7.88
CA PHE A 151 5.01 -10.42 -6.69
C PHE A 151 6.39 -11.06 -6.86
N ASN A 152 6.43 -12.31 -7.33
CA ASN A 152 7.69 -13.02 -7.51
C ASN A 152 8.54 -12.41 -8.61
N ASN A 153 7.93 -12.06 -9.75
CA ASN A 153 8.63 -11.45 -10.89
C ASN A 153 9.18 -10.06 -10.52
N PHE A 154 8.40 -9.25 -9.79
CA PHE A 154 8.84 -7.94 -9.30
C PHE A 154 9.99 -8.07 -8.31
N ARG A 155 9.85 -8.94 -7.31
CA ARG A 155 10.90 -9.17 -6.31
C ARG A 155 12.21 -9.62 -6.98
N SER A 156 12.12 -10.49 -7.97
CA SER A 156 13.29 -10.90 -8.75
C SER A 156 13.87 -9.76 -9.57
N SER A 157 13.02 -8.93 -10.18
CA SER A 157 13.44 -7.83 -11.05
C SER A 157 14.08 -6.66 -10.30
N VAL A 158 13.62 -6.38 -9.08
CA VAL A 158 14.08 -5.24 -8.27
C VAL A 158 15.30 -5.55 -7.40
N ALA A 159 15.62 -6.83 -7.18
CA ALA A 159 16.61 -7.28 -6.20
C ALA A 159 18.00 -6.65 -6.39
N ASP A 160 18.51 -6.65 -7.62
CA ASP A 160 19.84 -6.10 -7.92
C ASP A 160 19.87 -4.57 -7.73
N ALA A 161 18.81 -3.87 -8.13
CA ALA A 161 18.70 -2.43 -7.95
C ALA A 161 18.66 -2.04 -6.46
N VAL A 162 17.89 -2.77 -5.64
CA VAL A 162 17.87 -2.57 -4.17
C VAL A 162 19.25 -2.82 -3.57
N LYS A 163 19.94 -3.87 -4.02
CA LYS A 163 21.30 -4.18 -3.55
C LYS A 163 22.29 -3.08 -3.91
N LEU A 164 22.29 -2.61 -5.16
CA LEU A 164 23.14 -1.51 -5.62
C LEU A 164 22.82 -0.22 -4.86
N PHE A 165 21.54 0.10 -4.70
CA PHE A 165 21.10 1.26 -3.94
C PHE A 165 21.62 1.22 -2.49
N LYS A 166 21.53 0.07 -1.81
CA LYS A 166 22.08 -0.11 -0.46
C LYS A 166 23.60 0.07 -0.44
N GLN A 167 24.31 -0.41 -1.45
CA GLN A 167 25.78 -0.24 -1.55
C GLN A 167 26.17 1.23 -1.75
N GLU A 168 25.44 1.97 -2.57
CA GLU A 168 25.71 3.39 -2.85
C GLU A 168 25.35 4.30 -1.67
N THR A 169 24.22 4.05 -1.03
CA THR A 169 23.60 5.00 -0.08
C THR A 169 23.77 4.59 1.38
N THR A 170 24.16 3.33 1.64
CA THR A 170 24.13 2.67 2.96
C THR A 170 22.74 2.49 3.56
N LEU A 171 21.67 2.90 2.87
CA LEU A 171 20.30 2.74 3.35
C LEU A 171 19.81 1.31 3.10
N THR A 172 19.55 0.58 4.17
CA THR A 172 18.86 -0.72 4.05
C THR A 172 17.38 -0.50 3.76
N LEU A 173 16.90 -0.99 2.61
CA LEU A 173 15.50 -0.89 2.23
C LEU A 173 14.96 -2.19 1.61
N ASP A 174 13.64 -2.25 1.48
CA ASP A 174 12.95 -3.22 0.65
C ASP A 174 11.75 -2.59 -0.04
N ILE A 175 11.38 -3.16 -1.19
CA ILE A 175 10.20 -2.73 -1.95
C ILE A 175 9.36 -3.95 -2.23
N VAL A 176 8.13 -3.93 -1.75
CA VAL A 176 7.22 -5.08 -1.89
C VAL A 176 5.91 -4.65 -2.54
N PRO A 177 5.41 -5.41 -3.54
CA PRO A 177 4.07 -5.22 -4.07
C PRO A 177 3.02 -5.50 -3.00
N PHE A 178 2.02 -4.64 -2.84
CA PHE A 178 0.90 -4.90 -1.94
C PHE A 178 -0.22 -5.63 -2.69
N ALA A 179 -0.16 -6.97 -2.65
CA ALA A 179 -1.07 -7.85 -3.39
C ALA A 179 -2.56 -7.42 -3.35
N PRO A 180 -3.16 -7.03 -2.21
CA PRO A 180 -4.57 -6.66 -2.13
C PRO A 180 -4.97 -5.41 -2.94
N SER A 181 -4.01 -4.59 -3.37
CA SER A 181 -4.27 -3.39 -4.18
C SER A 181 -4.30 -3.62 -5.69
N PHE A 182 -3.85 -4.78 -6.16
CA PHE A 182 -3.65 -4.96 -7.60
C PHE A 182 -4.97 -5.17 -8.35
N ILE A 183 -5.10 -4.38 -9.41
CA ILE A 183 -6.07 -4.54 -10.48
C ILE A 183 -5.32 -5.03 -11.71
N PHE A 184 -5.77 -6.14 -12.27
CA PHE A 184 -5.22 -6.70 -13.50
C PHE A 184 -6.13 -6.38 -14.68
N TYR A 185 -5.53 -5.87 -15.75
CA TYR A 185 -6.21 -5.54 -16.99
C TYR A 185 -6.02 -6.67 -17.99
N GLN A 186 -7.11 -7.08 -18.63
CA GLN A 186 -7.11 -8.14 -19.67
C GLN A 186 -7.84 -7.73 -20.96
N GLN A 187 -8.56 -6.59 -20.94
CA GLN A 187 -9.42 -6.11 -22.03
C GLN A 187 -9.21 -4.62 -22.34
N GLY A 188 -8.02 -4.10 -22.04
CA GLY A 188 -7.68 -2.68 -22.19
C GLY A 188 -6.81 -2.22 -21.03
N CYS A 189 -5.58 -1.79 -21.31
CA CYS A 189 -4.66 -1.35 -20.26
C CYS A 189 -4.63 0.18 -20.13
N GLU A 190 -5.11 0.67 -18.99
CA GLU A 190 -5.09 2.09 -18.62
C GLU A 190 -4.04 2.37 -17.54
N ALA A 191 -3.01 1.52 -17.42
CA ALA A 191 -1.99 1.66 -16.38
C ALA A 191 -0.93 2.75 -16.71
N THR A 192 -0.92 3.27 -17.94
CA THR A 192 -0.17 4.47 -18.33
C THR A 192 -0.84 5.71 -17.75
N HIS A 193 -0.04 6.61 -17.14
CA HIS A 193 -0.41 7.86 -16.43
C HIS A 193 -0.51 7.74 -14.90
N LEU A 194 0.64 7.53 -14.25
CA LEU A 194 0.91 8.14 -12.95
C LEU A 194 1.91 9.27 -13.22
N GLU A 195 1.42 10.44 -13.61
CA GLU A 195 2.28 11.62 -13.71
C GLU A 195 2.81 11.99 -12.32
N PRO A 196 4.09 12.33 -12.15
CA PRO A 196 4.54 12.99 -10.94
C PRO A 196 3.85 14.36 -10.87
N GLU A 197 3.08 14.61 -9.82
CA GLU A 197 2.64 15.98 -9.49
C GLU A 197 3.91 16.83 -9.30
N ILE A 198 4.11 17.79 -10.21
CA ILE A 198 5.22 18.76 -10.22
C ILE A 198 4.91 19.88 -9.23
#